data_AF-A0A433JK32-F1
#
_entry.id   AF-A0A433JK32-F1
#
_cell.length_a   1.000
_cell.length_b   1.000
_cell.length_c   1.000
_cell.angle_alpha   90.00
_cell.angle_beta   90.00
_cell.angle_gamma   90.00
#
_symmetry.space_group_name_H-M   'P 1'
#
loop_
_entity.id
_entity.type
_entity.pdbx_description
1 polymer ?
#
loop_
_entity_poly.entity_id
_entity_poly.type
_entity_poly.pdbx_seq_one_letter_code
_entity_poly.pdbx_strand_id
1 'polypeptide(L)'
;MHPQYSNNFFKAAATANFFEKLTSALTVIKNNKSLIAGKVYSAIVSGEVALKPFAEMTERDFFHIKKGLQILRNIELPDLFPPAADTVKQIESMAQGVLLTPNIYLNSEMSTADLALTIVHEVAHYLNTACYETEIEKARAIAPYLNEVRSVMAEKMFSKQFCLTRSDIKRVHEKVCAIYPQFVLPKQNMAEIGYVFSSYDAPRI
;
A
#
# COMPACT_ATOMS: atom_id res chain seq x y z
N MET A 1 -39.62 -14.60 5.59
CA MET A 1 -38.32 -14.82 4.93
C MET A 1 -37.24 -14.20 5.81
N HIS A 2 -36.35 -15.02 6.38
CA HIS A 2 -35.38 -14.60 7.40
C HIS A 2 -34.24 -13.75 6.78
N PRO A 3 -34.04 -12.49 7.22
CA PRO A 3 -32.97 -11.62 6.70
C PRO A 3 -31.55 -12.14 6.94
N GLN A 4 -31.36 -12.99 7.97
CA GLN A 4 -30.04 -13.46 8.42
C GLN A 4 -29.34 -14.41 7.45
N TYR A 5 -30.07 -15.20 6.67
CA TYR A 5 -29.45 -16.13 5.70
C TYR A 5 -28.88 -15.41 4.48
N SER A 6 -29.47 -14.28 4.08
CA SER A 6 -28.99 -13.51 2.94
C SER A 6 -27.63 -12.85 3.22
N ASN A 7 -27.49 -12.21 4.39
CA ASN A 7 -26.26 -11.51 4.76
C ASN A 7 -25.04 -12.42 4.88
N ASN A 8 -25.22 -13.64 5.41
CA ASN A 8 -24.12 -14.60 5.52
C ASN A 8 -23.68 -15.15 4.16
N PHE A 9 -24.63 -15.35 3.24
CA PHE A 9 -24.31 -15.80 1.88
C PHE A 9 -23.56 -14.74 1.08
N PHE A 10 -24.01 -13.47 1.15
CA PHE A 10 -23.32 -12.35 0.49
C PHE A 10 -21.93 -12.11 1.08
N LYS A 11 -21.77 -12.25 2.40
CA LYS A 11 -20.45 -12.16 3.05
C LYS A 11 -19.52 -13.28 2.57
N ALA A 12 -19.99 -14.53 2.54
CA ALA A 12 -19.19 -15.66 2.05
C ALA A 12 -18.81 -15.52 0.57
N ALA A 13 -19.73 -15.06 -0.29
CA ALA A 13 -19.47 -14.85 -1.71
C ALA A 13 -18.48 -13.69 -1.98
N ALA A 14 -18.61 -12.57 -1.25
CA ALA A 14 -17.69 -11.45 -1.35
C ALA A 14 -16.27 -11.84 -0.91
N THR A 15 -16.16 -12.58 0.20
CA THR A 15 -14.89 -13.15 0.68
C THR A 15 -14.28 -14.11 -0.34
N ALA A 16 -15.07 -15.00 -0.95
CA ALA A 16 -14.59 -15.91 -1.99
C ALA A 16 -14.06 -15.16 -3.22
N ASN A 17 -14.80 -14.14 -3.69
CA ASN A 17 -14.37 -13.29 -4.81
C ASN A 17 -13.06 -12.54 -4.50
N PHE A 18 -12.87 -12.06 -3.27
CA PHE A 18 -11.60 -11.46 -2.85
C PHE A 18 -10.44 -12.46 -2.97
N PHE A 19 -10.58 -13.67 -2.43
CA PHE A 19 -9.50 -14.67 -2.45
C PHE A 19 -9.18 -15.18 -3.86
N GLU A 20 -10.16 -15.24 -4.76
CA GLU A 20 -9.95 -15.53 -6.18
C GLU A 20 -9.11 -14.42 -6.84
N LYS A 21 -9.48 -13.16 -6.63
CA LYS A 21 -8.72 -12.01 -7.13
C LYS A 21 -7.32 -11.95 -6.54
N LEU A 22 -7.18 -12.26 -5.25
CA LEU A 22 -5.89 -12.32 -4.55
C LEU A 22 -4.98 -13.38 -5.15
N THR A 23 -5.49 -14.59 -5.38
CA THR A 23 -4.72 -15.67 -6.00
C THR A 23 -4.26 -15.30 -7.41
N SER A 24 -5.14 -14.65 -8.17
CA SER A 24 -4.83 -14.11 -9.49
C SER A 24 -3.75 -13.03 -9.42
N ALA A 25 -3.84 -12.10 -8.47
CA ALA A 25 -2.85 -11.04 -8.26
C ALA A 25 -1.49 -11.61 -7.86
N LEU A 26 -1.46 -12.60 -6.96
CA LEU A 26 -0.23 -13.31 -6.59
C LEU A 26 0.39 -14.06 -7.76
N THR A 27 -0.42 -14.60 -8.67
CA THR A 27 0.07 -15.22 -9.91
C THR A 27 0.72 -14.19 -10.83
N VAL A 28 0.11 -13.01 -10.97
CA VAL A 28 0.71 -11.88 -11.72
C VAL A 28 2.05 -11.48 -11.09
N ILE A 29 2.12 -11.38 -9.77
CA ILE A 29 3.36 -11.04 -9.06
C ILE A 29 4.42 -12.12 -9.29
N LYS A 30 4.09 -13.39 -9.07
CA LYS A 30 5.01 -14.53 -9.23
C LYS A 30 5.63 -14.60 -10.63
N ASN A 31 4.84 -14.31 -11.67
CA ASN A 31 5.28 -14.40 -13.06
C ASN A 31 5.96 -13.12 -13.57
N ASN A 32 5.95 -12.04 -12.78
CA ASN A 32 6.58 -10.77 -13.15
C ASN A 32 8.11 -10.89 -13.05
N LYS A 33 8.82 -10.39 -14.07
CA LYS A 33 10.28 -10.52 -14.19
C LYS A 33 11.07 -9.42 -13.46
N SER A 34 10.39 -8.46 -12.83
CA SER A 34 11.07 -7.43 -12.06
C SER A 34 11.74 -8.02 -10.81
N LEU A 35 12.89 -7.44 -10.43
CA LEU A 35 13.61 -7.86 -9.22
C LEU A 35 12.76 -7.70 -7.95
N ILE A 36 11.86 -6.72 -7.92
CA ILE A 36 10.99 -6.48 -6.77
C ILE A 36 9.93 -7.57 -6.61
N ALA A 37 9.38 -8.09 -7.72
CA ALA A 37 8.33 -9.11 -7.68
C ALA A 37 8.77 -10.37 -6.95
N GLY A 38 10.00 -10.83 -7.19
CA GLY A 38 10.58 -11.99 -6.49
C GLY A 38 10.64 -11.78 -4.98
N LYS A 39 11.13 -10.62 -4.52
CA LYS A 39 11.21 -10.31 -3.09
C LYS A 39 9.83 -10.19 -2.44
N VAL A 40 8.90 -9.52 -3.11
CA VAL A 40 7.51 -9.39 -2.64
C VAL A 40 6.86 -10.77 -2.50
N TYR A 41 6.97 -11.61 -3.53
CA TYR A 41 6.42 -12.95 -3.50
C TYR A 41 7.04 -13.79 -2.39
N SER A 42 8.37 -13.72 -2.21
CA SER A 42 9.08 -14.42 -1.13
C SER A 42 8.56 -14.06 0.26
N ALA A 43 8.39 -12.77 0.57
CA ALA A 43 7.89 -12.33 1.88
C ALA A 43 6.46 -12.83 2.17
N ILE A 44 5.63 -12.96 1.12
CA ILE A 44 4.26 -13.46 1.26
C ILE A 44 4.29 -14.97 1.51
N VAL A 45 5.03 -15.75 0.71
CA VAL A 45 5.04 -17.22 0.83
C VAL A 45 5.81 -17.74 2.03
N SER A 46 6.76 -16.97 2.57
CA SER A 46 7.47 -17.28 3.82
C SER A 46 6.61 -17.03 5.05
N GLY A 47 5.48 -16.32 4.91
CA GLY A 47 4.61 -15.92 6.02
C GLY A 47 5.12 -14.72 6.81
N GLU A 48 6.11 -13.99 6.31
CA GLU A 48 6.57 -12.72 6.90
C GLU A 48 5.46 -11.66 6.91
N VAL A 49 4.60 -11.68 5.89
CA VAL A 49 3.40 -10.85 5.80
C VAL A 49 2.16 -11.68 5.45
N ALA A 50 1.01 -11.32 6.01
CA ALA A 50 -0.27 -11.94 5.75
C ALA A 50 -1.22 -10.97 5.04
N LEU A 51 -1.73 -11.35 3.86
CA LEU A 51 -2.66 -10.54 3.08
C LEU A 51 -4.10 -10.88 3.44
N LYS A 52 -4.89 -9.87 3.85
CA LYS A 52 -6.26 -10.05 4.35
C LYS A 52 -7.20 -8.98 3.79
N PRO A 53 -8.50 -9.25 3.65
CA PRO A 53 -9.47 -8.18 3.41
C PRO A 53 -9.70 -7.37 4.71
N PHE A 54 -10.14 -6.12 4.60
CA PHE A 54 -10.50 -5.31 5.78
C PHE A 54 -11.59 -5.95 6.65
N ALA A 55 -12.46 -6.79 6.07
CA ALA A 55 -13.47 -7.53 6.81
C ALA A 55 -12.90 -8.54 7.84
N GLU A 56 -11.61 -8.87 7.75
CA GLU A 56 -10.88 -9.78 8.64
C GLU A 56 -9.90 -9.05 9.58
N MET A 57 -10.07 -7.74 9.77
CA MET A 57 -9.31 -7.00 10.78
C MET A 57 -9.51 -7.57 12.18
N THR A 58 -8.42 -7.59 12.94
CA THR A 58 -8.52 -7.81 14.39
C THR A 58 -9.08 -6.55 15.07
N GLU A 59 -9.57 -6.69 16.30
CA GLU A 59 -10.04 -5.55 17.08
C GLU A 59 -8.95 -4.48 17.23
N ARG A 60 -7.72 -4.91 17.55
CA ARG A 60 -6.55 -4.02 17.65
C ARG A 60 -6.30 -3.26 16.35
N ASP A 61 -6.32 -3.96 15.22
CA ASP A 61 -6.01 -3.38 13.91
C ASP A 61 -7.10 -2.42 13.44
N PHE A 62 -8.37 -2.75 13.71
CA PHE A 62 -9.50 -1.84 13.46
C PHE A 62 -9.34 -0.52 14.20
N PHE A 63 -9.06 -0.55 15.51
CA PHE A 63 -8.88 0.69 16.27
C PHE A 63 -7.63 1.46 15.85
N HIS A 64 -6.57 0.77 15.39
CA HIS A 64 -5.40 1.43 14.82
C HIS A 64 -5.75 2.19 13.53
N ILE A 65 -6.45 1.54 12.60
CA ILE A 65 -6.90 2.15 11.35
C ILE A 65 -7.85 3.32 11.62
N LYS A 66 -8.83 3.14 12.51
CA LYS A 66 -9.75 4.20 12.94
C LYS A 66 -8.98 5.42 13.44
N LYS A 67 -8.02 5.23 14.35
CA LYS A 67 -7.19 6.32 14.88
C LYS A 67 -6.39 7.00 13.77
N GLY A 68 -5.83 6.24 12.83
CA GLY A 68 -5.12 6.77 11.67
C GLY A 68 -6.02 7.63 10.79
N LEU A 69 -7.22 7.17 10.46
CA LEU A 69 -8.20 7.91 9.66
C LEU A 69 -8.67 9.19 10.37
N GLN A 70 -8.85 9.16 11.69
CA GLN A 70 -9.17 10.36 12.46
C GLN A 70 -8.04 11.39 12.37
N ILE A 71 -6.79 10.98 12.62
CA ILE A 71 -5.64 11.90 12.65
C ILE A 71 -5.34 12.47 11.27
N LEU A 72 -5.35 11.62 10.23
CA LEU A 72 -4.88 11.99 8.90
C LEU A 72 -5.97 12.62 8.04
N ARG A 73 -7.25 12.30 8.28
CA ARG A 73 -8.36 12.70 7.41
C ARG A 73 -9.54 13.32 8.17
N ASN A 74 -9.47 13.43 9.49
CA ASN A 74 -10.57 13.92 10.34
C ASN A 74 -11.88 13.13 10.14
N ILE A 75 -11.75 11.81 10.02
CA ILE A 75 -12.87 10.88 9.79
C ILE A 75 -13.15 10.07 11.05
N GLU A 76 -14.33 10.26 11.60
CA GLU A 76 -14.82 9.52 12.75
C GLU A 76 -15.57 8.25 12.30
N LEU A 77 -15.09 7.09 12.74
CA LEU A 77 -15.78 5.80 12.59
C LEU A 77 -16.42 5.38 13.92
N PRO A 78 -17.48 4.55 13.92
CA PRO A 78 -18.06 4.00 15.14
C PRO A 78 -17.04 3.25 16.02
N ASP A 79 -17.25 3.24 17.34
CA ASP A 79 -16.42 2.51 18.32
C ASP A 79 -16.75 1.02 18.46
N LEU A 80 -17.64 0.49 17.61
CA LEU A 80 -18.12 -0.88 17.73
C LEU A 80 -17.23 -1.88 16.99
N PHE A 81 -16.84 -2.96 17.68
CA PHE A 81 -16.21 -4.14 17.09
C PHE A 81 -17.10 -5.39 17.31
N PRO A 82 -17.28 -6.28 16.31
CA PRO A 82 -16.79 -6.16 14.93
C PRO A 82 -17.46 -4.99 14.18
N PRO A 83 -16.76 -4.31 13.26
CA PRO A 83 -17.33 -3.20 12.50
C PRO A 83 -18.49 -3.69 11.64
N ALA A 84 -19.51 -2.84 11.49
CA ALA A 84 -20.58 -3.09 10.53
C ALA A 84 -20.03 -3.10 9.09
N ALA A 85 -20.73 -3.78 8.18
CA ALA A 85 -20.31 -3.88 6.77
C ALA A 85 -20.12 -2.50 6.12
N ASP A 86 -20.99 -1.55 6.43
CA ASP A 86 -20.89 -0.18 5.90
C ASP A 86 -19.65 0.56 6.44
N THR A 87 -19.23 0.28 7.68
CA THR A 87 -17.98 0.81 8.25
C THR A 87 -16.77 0.22 7.54
N VAL A 88 -16.79 -1.08 7.21
CA VAL A 88 -15.72 -1.71 6.42
C VAL A 88 -15.65 -1.08 5.02
N LYS A 89 -16.79 -0.90 4.34
CA LYS A 89 -16.86 -0.22 3.04
C LYS A 89 -16.34 1.22 3.10
N GLN A 90 -16.65 1.94 4.18
CA GLN A 90 -16.15 3.28 4.38
C GLN A 90 -14.62 3.28 4.48
N ILE A 91 -14.01 2.34 5.23
CA ILE A 91 -12.56 2.16 5.28
C ILE A 91 -12.00 1.86 3.88
N GLU A 92 -12.59 0.92 3.16
CA GLU A 92 -12.15 0.52 1.81
C GLU A 92 -12.22 1.68 0.80
N SER A 93 -13.21 2.56 0.91
CA SER A 93 -13.32 3.76 0.08
C SER A 93 -12.19 4.77 0.29
N MET A 94 -11.50 4.69 1.44
CA MET A 94 -10.49 5.65 1.87
C MET A 94 -9.07 5.08 1.77
N ALA A 95 -8.93 3.76 1.89
CA ALA A 95 -7.65 3.06 1.89
C ALA A 95 -7.69 1.86 0.95
N GLN A 96 -6.74 1.82 0.01
CA GLN A 96 -6.56 0.68 -0.90
C GLN A 96 -5.79 -0.45 -0.23
N GLY A 97 -4.79 -0.10 0.59
CA GLY A 97 -3.97 -1.00 1.37
C GLY A 97 -3.59 -0.36 2.71
N VAL A 98 -3.40 -1.17 3.74
CA VAL A 98 -2.80 -0.74 5.02
C VAL A 98 -1.93 -1.85 5.58
N LEU A 99 -0.64 -1.58 5.73
CA LEU A 99 0.29 -2.40 6.50
C LEU A 99 0.17 -2.16 8.01
N LEU A 100 -0.16 -3.22 8.76
CA LEU A 100 -0.06 -3.34 10.21
C LEU A 100 0.63 -4.66 10.55
N THR A 101 1.97 -4.65 10.54
CA THR A 101 2.80 -5.85 10.62
C THR A 101 2.35 -6.85 11.70
N PRO A 102 2.14 -8.14 11.35
CA PRO A 102 2.43 -8.76 10.05
C PRO A 102 1.28 -8.71 9.04
N ASN A 103 0.15 -8.08 9.35
CA ASN A 103 -1.02 -8.05 8.47
C ASN A 103 -0.94 -6.91 7.44
N ILE A 104 -1.35 -7.20 6.21
CA ILE A 104 -1.63 -6.19 5.18
C ILE A 104 -3.11 -6.33 4.83
N TYR A 105 -3.87 -5.28 5.10
CA TYR A 105 -5.30 -5.20 4.78
C TYR A 105 -5.50 -4.57 3.42
N LEU A 106 -6.30 -5.22 2.57
CA LEU A 106 -6.49 -4.84 1.18
C LEU A 106 -7.97 -4.58 0.91
N ASN A 107 -8.26 -3.56 0.09
CA ASN A 107 -9.61 -3.28 -0.39
C ASN A 107 -10.11 -4.45 -1.25
N SER A 108 -11.25 -5.00 -0.87
CA SER A 108 -11.83 -6.19 -1.47
C SER A 108 -12.49 -5.96 -2.84
N GLU A 109 -12.75 -4.71 -3.22
CA GLU A 109 -13.39 -4.32 -4.48
C GLU A 109 -12.39 -4.08 -5.62
N MET A 110 -11.08 -3.98 -5.33
CA MET A 110 -10.04 -3.74 -6.33
C MET A 110 -10.04 -4.76 -7.48
N SER A 111 -9.63 -4.31 -8.66
CA SER A 111 -9.30 -5.20 -9.78
C SER A 111 -8.06 -6.04 -9.45
N THR A 112 -7.86 -7.16 -10.14
CA THR A 112 -6.65 -7.99 -9.95
C THR A 112 -5.36 -7.22 -10.21
N ALA A 113 -5.35 -6.31 -11.19
CA ALA A 113 -4.17 -5.52 -11.52
C ALA A 113 -3.86 -4.49 -10.43
N ASP A 114 -4.88 -3.79 -9.94
CA ASP A 114 -4.73 -2.82 -8.85
C ASP A 114 -4.31 -3.53 -7.56
N LEU A 115 -4.95 -4.66 -7.25
CA LEU A 115 -4.60 -5.49 -6.09
C LEU A 115 -3.13 -5.93 -6.14
N ALA A 116 -2.63 -6.35 -7.31
CA ALA A 116 -1.21 -6.72 -7.47
C ALA A 116 -0.27 -5.54 -7.21
N LEU A 117 -0.60 -4.34 -7.72
CA LEU A 117 0.18 -3.13 -7.47
C LEU A 117 0.16 -2.70 -6.00
N THR A 118 -1.01 -2.74 -5.37
CA THR A 118 -1.16 -2.43 -3.94
C THR A 118 -0.39 -3.43 -3.07
N ILE A 119 -0.43 -4.73 -3.38
CA ILE A 119 0.39 -5.72 -2.66
C ILE A 119 1.88 -5.37 -2.78
N VAL A 120 2.36 -5.05 -3.99
CA VAL A 120 3.77 -4.66 -4.17
C VAL A 120 4.11 -3.42 -3.34
N HIS A 121 3.22 -2.43 -3.29
CA HIS A 121 3.39 -1.22 -2.52
C HIS A 121 3.47 -1.48 -1.01
N GLU A 122 2.49 -2.18 -0.44
CA GLU A 122 2.43 -2.45 1.00
C GLU A 122 3.56 -3.38 1.46
N VAL A 123 3.90 -4.40 0.66
CA VAL A 123 5.03 -5.28 0.97
C VAL A 123 6.36 -4.53 0.83
N ALA A 124 6.47 -3.56 -0.08
CA ALA A 124 7.66 -2.71 -0.13
C ALA A 124 7.82 -1.87 1.15
N HIS A 125 6.74 -1.34 1.72
CA HIS A 125 6.81 -0.70 3.05
C HIS A 125 7.33 -1.66 4.11
N TYR A 126 6.83 -2.91 4.13
CA TYR A 126 7.32 -3.92 5.06
C TYR A 126 8.83 -4.17 4.89
N LEU A 127 9.28 -4.40 3.66
CA LEU A 127 10.70 -4.66 3.35
C LEU A 127 11.61 -3.47 3.68
N ASN A 128 11.06 -2.25 3.71
CA ASN A 128 11.79 -1.03 4.06
C ASN A 128 11.80 -0.74 5.57
N THR A 129 11.11 -1.52 6.41
CA THR A 129 10.88 -1.21 7.84
C THR A 129 12.17 -0.85 8.59
N ALA A 130 13.21 -1.68 8.52
CA ALA A 130 14.46 -1.42 9.24
C ALA A 130 15.16 -0.12 8.79
N CYS A 131 15.08 0.20 7.49
CA CYS A 131 15.60 1.45 6.96
C CYS A 131 14.76 2.63 7.46
N TYR A 132 13.44 2.49 7.42
CA TYR A 132 12.50 3.52 7.87
C TYR A 132 12.66 3.85 9.35
N GLU A 133 12.83 2.84 10.22
CA GLU A 133 13.10 3.02 11.65
C GLU A 133 14.38 3.83 11.87
N THR A 134 15.47 3.47 11.19
CA THR A 134 16.74 4.21 11.25
C THR A 134 16.60 5.66 10.77
N GLU A 135 15.78 5.91 9.75
CA GLU A 135 15.54 7.24 9.20
C GLU A 135 14.65 8.09 10.12
N ILE A 136 13.67 7.48 10.78
CA ILE A 136 12.83 8.17 11.76
C ILE A 136 13.67 8.69 12.93
N GLU A 137 14.66 7.92 13.38
CA GLU A 137 15.59 8.33 14.44
C GLU A 137 16.48 9.50 14.02
N LYS A 138 16.99 9.48 12.77
CA LYS A 138 17.96 10.48 12.27
C LYS A 138 17.32 11.73 11.67
N ALA A 139 16.19 11.56 11.00
CA ALA A 139 15.56 12.57 10.14
C ALA A 139 14.04 12.40 10.09
N ARG A 140 13.41 12.43 11.28
CA ARG A 140 11.98 12.18 11.52
C ARG A 140 11.01 12.79 10.50
N ALA A 141 11.27 14.02 10.06
CA ALA A 141 10.36 14.75 9.17
C ALA A 141 10.31 14.21 7.74
N ILE A 142 11.43 13.68 7.22
CA ILE A 142 11.53 13.25 5.81
C ILE A 142 11.39 11.73 5.63
N ALA A 143 11.58 10.95 6.70
CA ALA A 143 11.50 9.49 6.63
C ALA A 143 10.18 8.96 6.04
N PRO A 144 8.98 9.51 6.37
CA PRO A 144 7.72 9.04 5.77
C PRO A 144 7.69 9.23 4.25
N TYR A 145 8.20 10.38 3.78
CA TYR A 145 8.33 10.67 2.35
C TYR A 145 9.29 9.70 1.64
N LEU A 146 10.47 9.44 2.23
CA LEU A 146 11.44 8.51 1.64
C LEU A 146 10.89 7.09 1.54
N ASN A 147 10.18 6.64 2.57
CA ASN A 147 9.52 5.34 2.57
C ASN A 147 8.49 5.23 1.45
N GLU A 148 7.65 6.25 1.30
CA GLU A 148 6.63 6.31 0.24
C GLU A 148 7.25 6.34 -1.17
N VAL A 149 8.31 7.13 -1.39
CA VAL A 149 9.05 7.16 -2.65
C VAL A 149 9.56 5.76 -3.01
N ARG A 150 10.12 5.01 -2.06
CA ARG A 150 10.60 3.65 -2.31
C ARG A 150 9.45 2.70 -2.69
N SER A 151 8.31 2.78 -2.02
CA SER A 151 7.14 1.94 -2.33
C SER A 151 6.55 2.26 -3.72
N VAL A 152 6.47 3.54 -4.09
CA VAL A 152 6.02 3.93 -5.43
C VAL A 152 7.06 3.61 -6.51
N MET A 153 8.36 3.64 -6.20
CA MET A 153 9.40 3.10 -7.09
C MET A 153 9.24 1.60 -7.31
N ALA A 154 8.91 0.84 -6.26
CA ALA A 154 8.62 -0.59 -6.35
C ALA A 154 7.43 -0.88 -7.29
N GLU A 155 6.32 -0.14 -7.16
CA GLU A 155 5.22 -0.21 -8.14
C GLU A 155 5.72 0.02 -9.56
N LYS A 156 6.52 1.07 -9.77
CA LYS A 156 6.97 1.46 -11.11
C LYS A 156 7.90 0.40 -11.72
N MET A 157 8.80 -0.18 -10.92
CA MET A 157 9.66 -1.29 -11.33
C MET A 157 8.81 -2.52 -11.70
N PHE A 158 7.79 -2.81 -10.90
CA PHE A 158 6.86 -3.89 -11.14
C PHE A 158 6.09 -3.71 -12.45
N SER A 159 5.51 -2.54 -12.69
CA SER A 159 4.76 -2.24 -13.92
C SER A 159 5.65 -2.30 -15.17
N LYS A 160 6.88 -1.78 -15.10
CA LYS A 160 7.78 -1.76 -16.27
C LYS A 160 8.47 -3.10 -16.53
N GLN A 161 8.58 -3.97 -15.52
CA GLN A 161 9.39 -5.20 -15.56
C GLN A 161 10.85 -4.95 -15.98
N PHE A 162 11.35 -3.74 -15.75
CA PHE A 162 12.66 -3.29 -16.20
C PHE A 162 13.20 -2.19 -15.28
N CYS A 163 14.47 -1.83 -15.48
CA CYS A 163 15.11 -0.75 -14.73
C CYS A 163 14.35 0.58 -14.88
N LEU A 164 14.29 1.33 -13.79
CA LEU A 164 13.75 2.69 -13.81
C LEU A 164 14.73 3.62 -14.52
N THR A 165 14.18 4.46 -15.39
CA THR A 165 14.89 5.61 -15.94
C THR A 165 14.83 6.76 -14.96
N ARG A 166 15.66 7.78 -15.17
CA ARG A 166 15.61 9.01 -14.37
C ARG A 166 14.28 9.74 -14.46
N SER A 167 13.68 9.75 -15.65
CA SER A 167 12.34 10.29 -15.85
C SER A 167 11.28 9.55 -15.04
N ASP A 168 11.45 8.23 -14.82
CA ASP A 168 10.56 7.50 -13.93
C ASP A 168 10.75 7.96 -12.48
N ILE A 169 12.00 8.12 -12.02
CA ILE A 169 12.29 8.58 -10.66
C ILE A 169 11.67 9.97 -10.41
N LYS A 170 11.84 10.91 -11.35
CA LYS A 170 11.21 12.24 -11.28
C LYS A 170 9.68 12.14 -11.12
N ARG A 171 9.04 11.32 -11.96
CA ARG A 171 7.57 11.11 -11.91
C ARG A 171 7.12 10.46 -10.61
N VAL A 172 7.95 9.60 -10.02
CA VAL A 172 7.65 9.02 -8.69
C VAL A 172 7.60 10.12 -7.64
N HIS A 173 8.60 11.00 -7.58
CA HIS A 173 8.61 12.12 -6.64
C HIS A 173 7.41 13.05 -6.86
N GLU A 174 7.08 13.38 -8.10
CA GLU A 174 5.89 14.17 -8.45
C GLU A 174 4.60 13.51 -7.95
N LYS A 175 4.44 12.18 -8.17
CA LYS A 175 3.28 11.41 -7.70
C LYS A 175 3.17 11.45 -6.18
N VAL A 176 4.25 11.18 -5.45
CA VAL A 176 4.24 11.17 -3.97
C VAL A 176 3.86 12.53 -3.40
N CYS A 177 4.40 13.63 -3.96
CA CYS A 177 4.07 14.97 -3.50
C CYS A 177 2.62 15.35 -3.79
N ALA A 178 2.06 14.90 -4.90
CA ALA A 178 0.66 15.16 -5.25
C ALA A 178 -0.32 14.42 -4.32
N ILE A 179 0.01 13.18 -3.93
CA ILE A 179 -0.81 12.38 -3.03
C ILE A 179 -0.67 12.86 -1.57
N TYR A 180 0.55 13.25 -1.17
CA TYR A 180 0.88 13.64 0.20
C TYR A 180 1.50 15.05 0.25
N PRO A 181 0.70 16.11 0.01
CA PRO A 181 1.20 17.48 0.00
C PRO A 181 1.78 17.90 1.36
N GLN A 182 1.39 17.25 2.46
CA GLN A 182 1.95 17.48 3.79
C GLN A 182 3.45 17.12 3.91
N PHE A 183 4.01 16.35 2.97
CA PHE A 183 5.44 16.08 2.92
C PHE A 183 6.24 17.23 2.29
N VAL A 184 5.58 18.26 1.76
CA VAL A 184 6.21 19.42 1.10
C VAL A 184 6.35 20.57 2.09
N LEU A 185 7.58 21.02 2.34
CA LEU A 185 7.81 22.23 3.13
C LEU A 185 7.33 23.49 2.37
N PRO A 186 6.86 24.53 3.06
CA PRO A 186 6.49 25.79 2.42
C PRO A 186 7.65 26.33 1.58
N LYS A 187 7.37 26.65 0.30
CA LYS A 187 8.32 27.25 -0.67
C LYS A 187 9.40 26.31 -1.25
N GLN A 188 9.35 25.00 -1.05
CA GLN A 188 10.24 24.07 -1.77
C GLN A 188 9.73 23.80 -3.19
N ASN A 189 10.62 23.93 -4.19
CA ASN A 189 10.34 23.52 -5.56
C ASN A 189 10.57 22.01 -5.70
N MET A 190 9.50 21.22 -5.65
CA MET A 190 9.61 19.75 -5.67
C MET A 190 10.09 19.20 -7.02
N ALA A 191 9.89 19.95 -8.12
CA ALA A 191 10.46 19.61 -9.41
C ALA A 191 12.00 19.64 -9.37
N GLU A 192 12.60 20.51 -8.54
CA GLU A 192 14.05 20.59 -8.31
C GLU A 192 14.56 19.48 -7.38
N ILE A 193 13.79 19.01 -6.39
CA ILE A 193 14.21 17.88 -5.54
C ILE A 193 14.26 16.59 -6.34
N GLY A 194 13.23 16.31 -7.15
CA GLY A 194 13.27 15.20 -8.11
C GLY A 194 14.41 15.37 -9.13
N TYR A 195 14.79 16.61 -9.44
CA TYR A 195 15.91 16.95 -10.32
C TYR A 195 17.28 16.59 -9.72
N VAL A 196 17.51 16.84 -8.42
CA VAL A 196 18.76 16.47 -7.73
C VAL A 196 19.04 14.97 -7.83
N PHE A 197 18.01 14.13 -7.68
CA PHE A 197 18.12 12.67 -7.87
C PHE A 197 18.18 12.23 -9.34
N SER A 198 17.82 13.11 -10.30
CA SER A 198 17.89 12.86 -11.75
C SER A 198 19.10 13.51 -12.46
N SER A 199 20.01 14.16 -11.75
CA SER A 199 21.07 15.05 -12.29
C SER A 199 22.14 14.45 -13.23
N TYR A 200 22.02 13.22 -13.71
CA TYR A 200 23.14 12.55 -14.40
C TYR A 200 22.81 11.97 -15.77
N ASP A 201 21.96 12.59 -16.62
CA ASP A 201 21.30 12.05 -17.83
C ASP A 201 22.00 11.07 -18.84
N ALA A 202 23.22 10.56 -18.62
CA ALA A 202 23.75 9.35 -19.26
C ALA A 202 24.61 8.49 -18.31
N PRO A 203 24.67 7.14 -18.44
CA PRO A 203 25.90 6.44 -18.13
C PRO A 203 26.98 7.00 -19.08
N ARG A 204 28.09 7.51 -18.52
CA ARG A 204 29.29 7.66 -19.32
C ARG A 204 29.79 6.25 -19.60
N ILE A 205 29.72 5.85 -20.86
CA ILE A 205 30.43 4.67 -21.40
C ILE A 205 31.92 4.87 -21.11
#